data_AF-A0A410DCX1-F1
#
_entry.id   AF-A0A410DCX1-F1
#
_cell.length_a   1.000
_cell.length_b   1.000
_cell.length_c   1.000
_cell.angle_alpha   90.00
_cell.angle_beta   90.00
_cell.angle_gamma   90.00
#
_symmetry.space_group_name_H-M   'P 1'
#
loop_
_entity.id
_entity.type
_entity.pdbx_description
1 polymer ?
#
loop_
_entity_poly.entity_id
_entity_poly.type
_entity_poly.pdbx_seq_one_letter_code
_entity_poly.pdbx_strand_id
1 'polypeptide(L)'
;MKQNNTVYMNLKQLEQWVWRQLQETFTQVMKKLLEDMDQQIADERDKKQYRLVSKRPLQITSLFGELTIERAYYRDRTKNEHVYLLDRYLAFEKAGHLSPMVEEAAIELAIQGPSPKVLPKSALMVSSL
;
A
#
# COMPACT_ATOMS: atom_id res chain seq x y z
N MET A 1 -17.06 34.87 34.02
CA MET A 1 -17.10 33.47 33.57
C MET A 1 -15.68 32.97 33.43
N LYS A 2 -15.27 31.99 34.23
CA LYS A 2 -13.90 31.46 34.20
C LYS A 2 -13.74 30.67 32.90
N GLN A 3 -12.80 31.09 32.05
CA GLN A 3 -12.37 30.29 30.91
C GLN A 3 -11.78 29.00 31.48
N ASN A 4 -12.47 27.88 31.28
CA ASN A 4 -11.90 26.57 31.55
C ASN A 4 -10.78 26.37 30.54
N ASN A 5 -9.54 26.63 30.98
CA ASN A 5 -8.32 26.31 30.26
C ASN A 5 -8.13 24.79 30.30
N THR A 6 -9.00 24.06 29.60
CA THR A 6 -8.85 22.62 29.45
C THR A 6 -7.74 22.35 28.45
N VAL A 7 -6.64 21.80 28.95
CA VAL A 7 -5.48 21.23 28.23
C VAL A 7 -5.89 19.95 27.48
N TYR A 8 -7.05 19.96 26.81
CA TYR A 8 -7.59 18.82 26.11
C TYR A 8 -7.81 19.19 24.64
N MET A 9 -7.37 18.26 23.79
CA MET A 9 -7.46 18.35 22.36
C MET A 9 -8.94 18.36 21.92
N ASN A 10 -9.33 19.20 20.97
CA ASN A 10 -10.70 19.18 20.45
C ASN A 10 -10.93 17.94 19.56
N LEU A 11 -12.20 17.61 19.27
CA LEU A 11 -12.56 16.40 18.53
C LEU A 11 -11.82 16.28 17.18
N LYS A 12 -11.75 17.36 16.40
CA LYS A 12 -11.05 17.37 15.10
C LYS A 12 -9.57 17.05 15.26
N GLN A 13 -8.92 17.65 16.25
CA GLN A 13 -7.50 17.40 16.51
C GLN A 13 -7.28 15.96 17.01
N LEU A 14 -8.19 15.43 17.81
CA LEU A 14 -8.15 14.04 18.27
C LEU A 14 -8.28 13.06 17.10
N GLU A 15 -9.26 13.28 16.20
CA GLU A 15 -9.46 12.47 15.00
C GLU A 15 -8.23 12.48 14.09
N GLN A 16 -7.64 13.66 13.86
CA GLN A 16 -6.40 13.78 13.07
C GLN A 16 -5.23 13.02 13.72
N TRP A 17 -5.14 13.05 15.04
CA TRP A 17 -4.10 12.33 15.76
C TRP A 17 -4.30 10.81 15.67
N VAL A 18 -5.52 10.31 15.94
CA VAL A 18 -5.86 8.89 15.82
C VAL A 18 -5.66 8.40 14.39
N TRP A 19 -6.06 9.20 13.39
CA TRP A 19 -5.89 8.86 11.98
C TRP A 19 -4.41 8.63 11.61
N ARG A 20 -3.51 9.52 12.06
CA ARG A 20 -2.07 9.36 11.82
C ARG A 20 -1.52 8.09 12.49
N GLN A 21 -1.94 7.82 13.72
CA GLN A 21 -1.54 6.60 14.43
C GLN A 21 -2.03 5.33 13.72
N LEU A 22 -3.25 5.37 13.17
CA LEU A 22 -3.78 4.27 12.36
C LEU A 22 -2.96 4.07 11.08
N GLN A 23 -2.63 5.15 10.35
CA GLN A 23 -1.82 5.09 9.14
C GLN A 23 -0.42 4.51 9.41
N GLU A 24 0.24 4.98 10.46
CA GLU A 24 1.56 4.51 10.89
C GLU A 24 1.51 3.01 11.24
N THR A 25 0.54 2.61 12.07
CA THR A 25 0.38 1.22 12.50
C THR A 25 0.06 0.29 11.34
N PHE A 26 -0.88 0.69 10.48
CA PHE A 26 -1.25 -0.08 9.29
C PHE A 26 -0.04 -0.30 8.38
N THR A 27 0.70 0.77 8.08
CA THR A 27 1.89 0.71 7.21
C THR A 27 2.93 -0.24 7.78
N GLN A 28 3.22 -0.17 9.09
CA GLN A 28 4.19 -1.03 9.74
C GLN A 28 3.75 -2.51 9.72
N VAL A 29 2.50 -2.79 10.07
CA VAL A 29 1.96 -4.16 10.09
C VAL A 29 1.93 -4.75 8.69
N MET A 30 1.44 -4.01 7.71
CA MET A 30 1.35 -4.46 6.32
C MET A 30 2.74 -4.73 5.73
N LYS A 31 3.69 -3.81 5.98
CA LYS A 31 5.09 -3.98 5.57
C LYS A 31 5.68 -5.27 6.14
N LYS A 32 5.55 -5.47 7.45
CA LYS A 32 6.09 -6.65 8.12
C LYS A 32 5.48 -7.95 7.60
N LEU A 33 4.16 -7.98 7.42
CA LEU A 33 3.48 -9.15 6.89
C LEU A 33 3.97 -9.52 5.48
N LEU A 34 4.16 -8.51 4.60
CA LEU A 34 4.67 -8.74 3.26
C LEU A 34 6.13 -9.21 3.24
N GLU A 35 6.97 -8.68 4.14
CA GLU A 35 8.36 -9.13 4.29
C GLU A 35 8.44 -10.56 4.85
N ASP A 36 7.62 -10.89 5.84
CA ASP A 36 7.52 -12.24 6.40
C ASP A 36 7.03 -13.24 5.35
N MET A 37 6.06 -12.85 4.52
CA MET A 37 5.60 -13.64 3.37
C MET A 37 6.70 -13.84 2.32
N ASP A 38 7.45 -12.79 1.94
CA ASP A 38 8.57 -12.91 0.99
C ASP A 38 9.64 -13.89 1.51
N GLN A 39 9.93 -13.82 2.81
CA GLN A 39 10.87 -14.72 3.47
C GLN A 39 10.37 -16.17 3.48
N GLN A 40 9.11 -16.40 3.85
CA GLN A 40 8.52 -17.73 3.83
C GLN A 40 8.54 -18.34 2.42
N ILE A 41 8.17 -17.55 1.40
CA ILE A 41 8.26 -17.97 0.00
C ILE A 41 9.71 -18.29 -0.38
N ALA A 42 10.68 -17.50 0.09
CA ALA A 42 12.09 -17.73 -0.18
C ALA A 42 12.59 -19.06 0.43
N ASP A 43 12.04 -19.48 1.56
CA ASP A 43 12.41 -20.71 2.25
C ASP A 43 11.73 -21.95 1.66
N GLU A 44 10.45 -21.85 1.33
CA GLU A 44 9.62 -22.94 0.81
C GLU A 44 9.76 -23.16 -0.71
N ARG A 45 10.34 -22.21 -1.46
CA ARG A 45 10.46 -22.32 -2.93
C ARG A 45 11.20 -23.59 -3.37
N ASP A 46 10.82 -24.09 -4.53
CA ASP A 46 11.64 -25.07 -5.25
C ASP A 46 12.95 -24.42 -5.75
N LYS A 47 14.05 -24.67 -5.03
CA LYS A 47 15.39 -24.15 -5.32
C LYS A 47 15.97 -24.68 -6.64
N LYS A 48 15.45 -25.79 -7.18
CA LYS A 48 15.89 -26.32 -8.48
C LYS A 48 15.29 -25.51 -9.62
N GLN A 49 14.02 -25.12 -9.49
CA GLN A 49 13.30 -24.31 -10.47
C GLN A 49 13.63 -22.82 -10.33
N TYR A 50 13.58 -22.27 -9.12
CA TYR A 50 13.69 -20.84 -8.85
C TYR A 50 15.04 -20.47 -8.23
N ARG A 51 15.90 -19.83 -9.02
CA ARG A 51 17.17 -19.29 -8.54
C ARG A 51 17.00 -17.82 -8.15
N LEU A 52 17.37 -17.47 -6.93
CA LEU A 52 17.43 -16.07 -6.48
C LEU A 52 18.49 -15.32 -7.29
N VAL A 53 18.10 -14.18 -7.87
CA VAL A 53 18.98 -13.29 -8.65
C VAL A 53 19.37 -12.08 -7.83
N SER A 54 18.38 -11.36 -7.28
CA SER A 54 18.58 -10.17 -6.46
C SER A 54 17.34 -9.89 -5.61
N LYS A 55 17.41 -8.90 -4.72
CA LYS A 55 16.21 -8.25 -4.17
C LYS A 55 15.90 -6.97 -4.95
N ARG A 56 14.62 -6.60 -5.06
CA ARG A 56 14.14 -5.40 -5.75
C ARG A 56 13.06 -4.71 -4.92
N PRO A 57 13.00 -3.37 -4.92
CA PRO A 57 11.95 -2.67 -4.19
C PRO A 57 10.59 -2.84 -4.88
N LEU A 58 9.54 -2.96 -4.07
CA LEU A 58 8.14 -2.85 -4.46
C LEU A 58 7.52 -1.68 -3.68
N GLN A 59 7.00 -0.70 -4.42
CA GLN A 59 6.21 0.40 -3.88
C GLN A 59 4.73 0.08 -4.07
N ILE A 60 3.96 0.15 -2.97
CA ILE A 60 2.51 -0.04 -2.96
C ILE A 60 1.87 1.20 -2.32
N THR A 61 0.98 1.84 -3.06
CA THR A 61 0.10 2.89 -2.58
C THR A 61 -1.15 2.23 -2.01
N SER A 62 -1.32 2.28 -0.70
CA SER A 62 -2.51 1.79 0.01
C SER A 62 -3.40 2.96 0.44
N LEU A 63 -4.63 2.66 0.86
CA LEU A 63 -5.59 3.65 1.39
C LEU A 63 -5.03 4.42 2.60
N PHE A 64 -4.14 3.78 3.36
CA PHE A 64 -3.58 4.33 4.59
C PHE A 64 -2.19 4.93 4.41
N GLY A 65 -1.62 4.90 3.19
CA GLY A 65 -0.32 5.46 2.89
C GLY A 65 0.49 4.64 1.90
N GLU A 66 1.66 5.15 1.55
CA GLU A 66 2.63 4.45 0.71
C GLU A 66 3.52 3.54 1.57
N LEU A 67 3.74 2.32 1.09
CA LEU A 67 4.67 1.38 1.69
C LEU A 67 5.68 0.88 0.67
N THR A 68 6.93 0.72 1.10
CA THR A 68 8.01 0.18 0.29
C THR A 68 8.62 -1.03 0.99
N ILE A 69 8.68 -2.15 0.27
CA ILE A 69 9.32 -3.39 0.71
C ILE A 69 10.41 -3.81 -0.28
N GLU A 70 11.34 -4.65 0.17
CA GLU A 70 12.23 -5.36 -0.73
C GLU A 70 11.74 -6.79 -0.93
N ARG A 71 11.43 -7.15 -2.18
CA ARG A 71 11.01 -8.50 -2.57
C ARG A 71 12.08 -9.24 -3.35
N ALA A 72 12.04 -10.56 -3.30
CA ALA A 72 12.99 -11.40 -4.02
C ALA A 72 12.67 -11.52 -5.53
N TYR A 73 13.70 -11.38 -6.36
CA TYR A 73 13.64 -11.54 -7.81
C TYR A 73 14.27 -12.86 -8.23
N TYR A 74 13.48 -13.70 -8.91
CA TYR A 74 13.86 -15.06 -9.26
C TYR A 74 14.00 -15.25 -10.77
N ARG A 75 14.90 -16.14 -11.15
CA ARG A 75 14.95 -16.71 -12.49
C ARG A 75 14.38 -18.13 -12.45
N ASP A 76 13.30 -18.34 -13.19
CA ASP A 76 12.70 -19.66 -13.42
C ASP A 76 13.52 -20.39 -14.49
N ARG A 77 14.13 -21.52 -14.12
CA ARG A 77 14.96 -22.33 -15.04
C ARG A 77 14.14 -23.20 -15.98
N THR A 78 12.88 -23.47 -15.67
CA THR A 78 12.00 -24.32 -16.50
C THR A 78 11.41 -23.54 -17.66
N LYS A 79 10.94 -22.32 -17.39
CA LYS A 79 10.37 -21.41 -18.39
C LYS A 79 11.37 -20.40 -18.94
N ASN A 80 12.55 -20.31 -18.33
CA ASN A 80 13.60 -19.32 -18.64
C ASN A 80 13.10 -17.86 -18.55
N GLU A 81 12.20 -17.60 -17.62
CA GLU A 81 11.59 -16.30 -17.36
C GLU A 81 12.06 -15.75 -16.00
N HIS A 82 11.85 -14.44 -15.80
CA HIS A 82 12.08 -13.82 -14.52
C HIS A 82 10.76 -13.50 -13.83
N VAL A 83 10.69 -13.79 -12.53
CA VAL A 83 9.42 -13.82 -11.81
C VAL A 83 9.60 -13.26 -10.39
N TYR A 84 8.56 -12.57 -9.93
CA TYR A 84 8.40 -12.20 -8.52
C TYR A 84 7.38 -13.16 -7.92
N LEU A 85 7.84 -14.09 -7.08
CA LEU A 85 6.94 -15.10 -6.51
C LEU A 85 5.91 -14.45 -5.58
N LEU A 86 6.31 -13.44 -4.81
CA LEU A 86 5.41 -12.66 -3.96
C LEU A 86 4.26 -12.05 -4.78
N ASP A 87 4.56 -11.41 -5.91
CA ASP A 87 3.54 -10.79 -6.77
C ASP A 87 2.54 -11.82 -7.33
N ARG A 88 3.00 -13.04 -7.63
CA ARG A 88 2.12 -14.14 -8.07
C ARG A 88 1.16 -14.57 -6.99
N TYR A 89 1.65 -14.74 -5.77
CA TYR A 89 0.81 -15.11 -4.63
C TYR A 89 -0.20 -14.01 -4.28
N LEU A 90 0.19 -12.75 -4.44
CA LEU A 90 -0.70 -11.60 -4.22
C LEU A 90 -1.64 -11.31 -5.40
N ALA A 91 -1.53 -12.05 -6.51
CA ALA A 91 -2.19 -11.75 -7.79
C ALA A 91 -1.97 -10.29 -8.25
N PHE A 92 -0.80 -9.73 -7.93
CA PHE A 92 -0.47 -8.31 -8.05
C PHE A 92 0.37 -7.99 -9.30
N GLU A 93 0.75 -8.99 -10.09
CA GLU A 93 1.60 -8.83 -11.29
C GLU A 93 1.04 -7.85 -12.34
N LYS A 94 -0.25 -7.49 -12.29
CA LYS A 94 -0.93 -6.61 -13.26
C LYS A 94 -1.46 -5.29 -12.69
N ALA A 95 -1.49 -5.12 -11.37
CA ALA A 95 -2.26 -4.06 -10.71
C ALA A 95 -1.53 -2.69 -10.64
N GLY A 96 -0.32 -2.58 -11.18
CA GLY A 96 0.49 -1.37 -10.98
C GLY A 96 0.76 -1.15 -9.49
N HIS A 97 1.33 0.00 -9.13
CA HIS A 97 1.74 0.28 -7.75
C HIS A 97 0.56 0.52 -6.79
N LEU A 98 -0.70 0.34 -7.21
CA LEU A 98 -1.89 0.68 -6.43
C LEU A 98 -2.49 -0.57 -5.78
N SER A 99 -2.84 -0.45 -4.51
CA SER A 99 -3.62 -1.50 -3.83
C SER A 99 -5.01 -1.63 -4.48
N PRO A 100 -5.53 -2.84 -4.71
CA PRO A 100 -6.87 -3.04 -5.28
C PRO A 100 -7.97 -2.30 -4.50
N MET A 101 -7.78 -2.13 -3.19
CA MET A 101 -8.73 -1.41 -2.35
C MET A 101 -8.75 0.10 -2.61
N VAL A 102 -7.64 0.68 -3.09
CA VAL A 102 -7.59 2.06 -3.56
C VAL A 102 -8.35 2.20 -4.88
N GLU A 103 -8.22 1.21 -5.77
CA GLU A 103 -8.96 1.20 -7.04
C GLU A 103 -10.47 1.12 -6.80
N GLU A 104 -10.90 0.23 -5.90
CA GLU A 104 -12.31 0.10 -5.50
C GLU A 104 -12.85 1.39 -4.88
N ALA A 105 -12.12 2.00 -3.94
CA ALA A 105 -12.52 3.26 -3.32
C ALA A 105 -12.62 4.41 -4.36
N ALA A 106 -11.72 4.46 -5.33
CA ALA A 106 -11.78 5.45 -6.41
C ALA A 106 -13.02 5.26 -7.30
N ILE A 107 -13.39 4.01 -7.60
CA ILE A 107 -14.61 3.68 -8.34
C ILE A 107 -15.85 4.09 -7.54
N GLU A 108 -15.93 3.75 -6.26
CA GLU A 108 -17.05 4.14 -5.40
C GLU A 108 -17.20 5.66 -5.31
N LEU A 109 -16.09 6.39 -5.14
CA LEU A 109 -16.07 7.85 -5.15
C LEU A 109 -16.49 8.42 -6.51
N ALA A 110 -16.13 7.78 -7.62
CA ALA A 110 -16.57 8.22 -8.94
C ALA A 110 -18.07 8.01 -9.17
N ILE A 111 -18.64 6.96 -8.56
CA ILE A 111 -20.08 6.68 -8.61
C ILE A 111 -20.88 7.64 -7.70
N GLN A 112 -20.36 7.93 -6.50
CA GLN A 112 -21.04 8.76 -5.49
C GLN A 112 -20.74 10.25 -5.62
N GLY A 113 -19.64 10.63 -6.29
CA GLY A 113 -19.22 12.01 -6.48
C GLY A 113 -20.05 12.75 -7.53
N PRO A 114 -20.08 14.10 -7.51
CA PRO A 114 -20.70 14.85 -8.59
C PRO A 114 -19.97 14.57 -9.90
N SER A 115 -20.71 14.57 -11.02
CA SER A 115 -20.17 14.23 -12.35
C SER A 115 -18.82 14.93 -12.65
N PRO A 116 -17.87 14.29 -13.36
CA PRO A 116 -16.48 14.78 -13.54
C PRO A 116 -16.36 16.20 -14.09
N LYS A 117 -17.39 16.70 -14.77
CA LYS A 117 -17.45 18.08 -15.32
C LYS A 117 -17.53 19.17 -14.24
N VAL A 118 -17.80 18.81 -12.98
CA VAL A 118 -18.09 19.76 -11.90
C VAL A 118 -16.92 19.89 -10.91
N LEU A 119 -15.84 19.12 -11.07
CA LEU A 119 -14.69 19.21 -10.17
C LEU A 119 -13.83 20.44 -10.49
N PRO A 120 -13.69 21.40 -9.56
CA PRO A 120 -12.80 22.54 -9.77
C PRO A 120 -11.35 22.06 -9.85
N LYS A 121 -10.55 22.65 -10.74
CA LYS A 121 -9.13 22.31 -10.96
C LYS A 121 -8.27 22.32 -9.68
N SER A 122 -8.71 22.97 -8.61
CA SER A 122 -8.06 22.95 -7.30
C SER A 122 -8.12 21.59 -6.60
N ALA A 123 -9.15 20.76 -6.87
CA ALA A 123 -9.28 19.43 -6.26
C ALA A 123 -8.28 18.41 -6.84
N LEU A 124 -7.80 18.63 -8.07
CA LEU A 124 -6.78 17.80 -8.72
C LEU A 124 -5.36 18.03 -8.16
N MET A 125 -5.13 19.11 -7.39
CA MET A 125 -3.80 19.40 -6.82
C MET A 125 -3.57 18.81 -5.42
N VAL A 126 -4.59 18.25 -4.77
CA VAL A 126 -4.42 17.65 -3.43
C VAL A 126 -3.83 16.24 -3.50
N SER A 127 -3.61 15.69 -4.70
CA SER A 127 -2.89 14.43 -4.91
C SER A 127 -1.36 14.59 -5.03
N SER A 128 -0.79 15.74 -4.63
CA SER A 128 0.66 16.01 -4.71
C SER A 128 1.30 16.53 -3.41
N LEU A 129 0.69 16.29 -2.26
CA LEU A 129 1.29 16.50 -0.94
C LEU A 129 0.95 15.34 -0.01
#